data_AF-A0A7W7QFN9-F1
#
_entry.id   AF-A0A7W7QFN9-F1
#
_cell.length_a   1.000
_cell.length_b   1.000
_cell.length_c   1.000
_cell.angle_alpha   90.00
_cell.angle_beta   90.00
_cell.angle_gamma   90.00
#
_symmetry.space_group_name_H-M   'P 1'
#
loop_
_entity.id
_entity.type
_entity.pdbx_description
1 polymer ?
#
loop_
_entity_poly.entity_id
_entity_poly.type
_entity_poly.pdbx_seq_one_letter_code
_entity_poly.pdbx_strand_id
1 'polypeptide(L)'
;MRSWRSKLALVVVTAAAVLGTAAGQAVAAPPQDDFQPNVVGGTRAAQGEFPWMVRLSMGCGGAMYTQQLVLTAAHCVSGTGPNTSITATLGVVDLQDPARLTLRSDYVYQSPGYENPSGDDWALIRLERAVDVPTLAVATNGDFDSGTFTVAGWGAATEGGAQQRYLLKADVPFIDDTRCGSAYSELVPAEEICSGDWDNGGIDTCQGDSGGPMFRRDDAGEWVQVGITSWGYGCARPENPGVYTQASHFASAIAAAAAELGEGTTPACAAQANTTRVSIPDAGAAVTSPVTIADCAGNASNATRVEVHITHPYRGDVVIDLVAPDGTSYRLKGSSGGDSADNVDTTYTVNASSEAANGTWQLRVQDKFRSDTGTLDSWKLSV
;
A
#
# COMPACT_ATOMS: atom_id res chain seq x y z
N MET A 1 -66.78 -64.58 -46.15
CA MET A 1 -65.39 -64.94 -45.83
C MET A 1 -64.46 -63.92 -46.48
N ARG A 2 -63.41 -63.51 -45.76
CA ARG A 2 -62.20 -62.73 -46.13
C ARG A 2 -61.99 -62.47 -47.64
N SER A 3 -61.45 -61.35 -48.13
CA SER A 3 -60.65 -60.27 -47.54
C SER A 3 -60.47 -59.18 -48.60
N TRP A 4 -60.39 -57.92 -48.18
CA TRP A 4 -59.99 -56.78 -49.00
C TRP A 4 -58.51 -56.85 -49.39
N ARG A 5 -58.19 -56.53 -50.65
CA ARG A 5 -56.87 -56.01 -51.05
C ARG A 5 -57.02 -54.89 -52.08
N SER A 6 -56.25 -53.84 -51.79
CA SER A 6 -56.31 -52.48 -52.27
C SER A 6 -55.77 -52.30 -53.70
N LYS A 7 -56.33 -51.31 -54.40
CA LYS A 7 -55.79 -50.74 -55.64
C LYS A 7 -54.96 -49.51 -55.29
N LEU A 8 -53.82 -49.32 -55.95
CA LEU A 8 -53.20 -48.01 -56.09
C LEU A 8 -52.64 -47.88 -57.50
N ALA A 9 -53.10 -46.86 -58.21
CA ALA A 9 -52.59 -46.40 -59.48
C ALA A 9 -51.79 -45.11 -59.26
N LEU A 10 -50.68 -45.02 -59.97
CA LEU A 10 -49.66 -43.98 -59.93
C LEU A 10 -50.16 -42.70 -60.63
N VAL A 11 -50.01 -41.54 -60.00
CA VAL A 11 -50.08 -40.24 -60.67
C VAL A 11 -48.88 -39.41 -60.21
N VAL A 12 -48.06 -39.01 -61.18
CA VAL A 12 -46.93 -38.10 -61.01
C VAL A 12 -47.44 -36.68 -61.21
N VAL A 13 -47.24 -35.81 -60.23
CA VAL A 13 -47.46 -34.35 -60.36
C VAL A 13 -46.14 -33.65 -60.08
N THR A 14 -45.66 -32.91 -61.09
CA THR A 14 -44.55 -31.98 -61.02
C THR A 14 -45.01 -30.67 -60.36
N ALA A 15 -44.38 -30.28 -59.26
CA ALA A 15 -44.61 -28.99 -58.62
C ALA A 15 -43.38 -28.09 -58.80
N ALA A 16 -43.57 -26.97 -59.49
CA ALA A 16 -42.59 -25.89 -59.61
C ALA A 16 -42.56 -25.08 -58.30
N ALA A 17 -41.38 -24.95 -57.69
CA ALA A 17 -41.19 -24.15 -56.48
C ALA A 17 -40.96 -22.67 -56.83
N VAL A 18 -41.82 -21.80 -56.30
CA VAL A 18 -41.64 -20.35 -56.32
C VAL A 18 -40.67 -19.98 -55.19
N LEU A 19 -39.52 -19.40 -55.52
CA LEU A 19 -38.57 -18.84 -54.56
C LEU A 19 -39.06 -17.47 -54.09
N GLY A 20 -39.63 -17.40 -52.89
CA GLY A 20 -39.86 -16.14 -52.18
C GLY A 20 -38.60 -15.72 -51.42
N THR A 21 -38.04 -14.56 -51.74
CA THR A 21 -36.93 -13.97 -50.97
C THR A 21 -37.47 -13.28 -49.72
N ALA A 22 -37.42 -13.98 -48.58
CA ALA A 22 -37.53 -13.35 -47.28
C ALA A 22 -36.17 -12.72 -46.93
N ALA A 23 -36.05 -11.40 -47.05
CA ALA A 23 -34.93 -10.66 -46.50
C ALA A 23 -35.07 -10.64 -44.97
N GLY A 24 -34.48 -11.64 -44.30
CA GLY A 24 -34.30 -11.61 -42.86
C GLY A 24 -33.31 -10.50 -42.51
N GLN A 25 -33.77 -9.49 -41.78
CA GLN A 25 -32.87 -8.54 -41.13
C GLN A 25 -32.04 -9.33 -40.10
N ALA A 26 -30.75 -9.50 -40.39
CA ALA A 26 -29.81 -9.99 -39.41
C ALA A 26 -29.72 -8.94 -38.31
N VAL A 27 -30.30 -9.24 -37.15
CA VAL A 27 -30.01 -8.49 -35.93
C VAL A 27 -28.54 -8.78 -35.63
N ALA A 28 -27.69 -7.77 -35.79
CA ALA A 28 -26.29 -7.89 -35.41
C ALA A 28 -26.23 -8.28 -33.93
N ALA A 29 -25.61 -9.43 -33.64
CA ALA A 29 -25.23 -9.75 -32.28
C ALA A 29 -24.37 -8.60 -31.74
N PRO A 30 -24.53 -8.21 -30.46
CA PRO A 30 -23.61 -7.25 -29.85
C PRO A 30 -22.18 -7.80 -29.99
N PRO A 31 -21.16 -6.92 -30.14
CA PRO A 31 -19.79 -7.37 -30.31
C PRO A 31 -19.44 -8.29 -29.14
N GLN A 32 -19.09 -9.53 -29.47
CA GLN A 32 -18.45 -10.44 -28.53
C GLN A 32 -17.06 -9.84 -28.29
N ASP A 33 -16.93 -9.13 -27.18
CA ASP A 33 -15.66 -8.66 -26.66
C ASP A 33 -14.77 -9.91 -26.51
N ASP A 34 -13.66 -9.94 -27.23
CA ASP A 34 -12.75 -11.06 -27.33
C ASP A 34 -11.90 -11.16 -26.06
N PHE A 35 -12.55 -11.56 -24.97
CA PHE A 35 -11.90 -11.77 -23.67
C PHE A 35 -10.84 -12.87 -23.76
N GLN A 36 -9.57 -12.47 -23.82
CA GLN A 36 -8.44 -13.31 -23.45
C GLN A 36 -8.30 -13.28 -21.91
N PRO A 37 -8.38 -14.43 -21.21
CA PRO A 37 -8.18 -14.50 -19.77
C PRO A 37 -6.73 -14.13 -19.42
N ASN A 38 -6.54 -13.22 -18.47
CA ASN A 38 -5.25 -12.68 -18.05
C ASN A 38 -5.21 -12.65 -16.50
N VAL A 39 -4.05 -12.75 -15.83
CA VAL A 39 -3.73 -13.75 -14.78
C VAL A 39 -3.69 -15.13 -15.45
N VAL A 40 -2.64 -15.92 -15.25
CA VAL A 40 -2.54 -17.18 -16.02
C VAL A 40 -3.78 -18.01 -15.68
N GLY A 41 -4.64 -18.28 -16.67
CA GLY A 41 -5.93 -18.95 -16.48
C GLY A 41 -7.04 -18.16 -15.75
N GLY A 42 -6.85 -16.88 -15.45
CA GLY A 42 -7.77 -16.04 -14.68
C GLY A 42 -8.75 -15.19 -15.51
N THR A 43 -9.78 -14.63 -14.88
CA THR A 43 -10.79 -13.79 -15.54
C THR A 43 -10.79 -12.37 -14.99
N ARG A 44 -11.38 -11.42 -15.73
CA ARG A 44 -11.50 -10.03 -15.26
C ARG A 44 -12.42 -9.96 -14.05
N ALA A 45 -11.99 -9.25 -13.01
CA ALA A 45 -12.83 -8.95 -11.86
C ALA A 45 -13.91 -7.92 -12.22
N ALA A 46 -15.09 -8.04 -11.61
CA ALA A 46 -16.12 -7.01 -11.72
C ALA A 46 -15.75 -5.77 -10.88
N GLN A 47 -16.20 -4.59 -11.30
CA GLN A 47 -16.00 -3.37 -10.52
C GLN A 47 -16.63 -3.52 -9.14
N GLY A 48 -15.83 -3.30 -8.08
CA GLY A 48 -16.26 -3.47 -6.69
C GLY A 48 -16.28 -4.91 -6.19
N GLU A 49 -15.80 -5.90 -6.97
CA GLU A 49 -15.76 -7.30 -6.53
C GLU A 49 -14.74 -7.52 -5.40
N PHE A 50 -13.55 -6.91 -5.52
CA PHE A 50 -12.48 -6.96 -4.53
C PHE A 50 -12.03 -5.54 -4.16
N PRO A 51 -12.83 -4.82 -3.37
CA PRO A 51 -12.64 -3.39 -3.13
C PRO A 51 -11.40 -3.03 -2.30
N TRP A 52 -10.83 -4.00 -1.57
CA TRP A 52 -9.58 -3.85 -0.80
C TRP A 52 -8.31 -3.91 -1.66
N MET A 53 -8.39 -4.24 -2.95
CA MET A 53 -7.22 -4.44 -3.80
C MET A 53 -6.43 -3.14 -4.02
N VAL A 54 -5.11 -3.23 -3.86
CA VAL A 54 -4.18 -2.11 -4.04
C VAL A 54 -3.11 -2.47 -5.07
N ARG A 55 -2.86 -1.55 -6.01
CA ARG A 55 -1.67 -1.56 -6.87
C ARG A 55 -0.64 -0.58 -6.35
N LEU A 56 0.59 -1.04 -6.16
CA LEU A 56 1.72 -0.25 -5.69
C LEU A 56 2.66 0.14 -6.84
N SER A 57 3.23 1.34 -6.76
CA SER A 57 4.00 1.95 -7.88
C SER A 57 5.30 1.26 -8.26
N MET A 58 5.87 0.41 -7.41
CA MET A 58 7.05 -0.41 -7.72
C MET A 58 6.71 -1.68 -8.52
N GLY A 59 5.42 -1.87 -8.87
CA GLY A 59 4.97 -3.07 -9.57
C GLY A 59 4.67 -4.23 -8.62
N CYS A 60 4.16 -3.94 -7.42
CA CYS A 60 3.60 -4.92 -6.49
C CYS A 60 2.09 -4.69 -6.29
N GLY A 61 1.42 -5.69 -5.71
CA GLY A 61 0.07 -5.62 -5.18
C GLY A 61 0.04 -5.50 -3.64
N GLY A 62 -1.17 -5.42 -3.11
CA GLY A 62 -1.45 -5.45 -1.69
C GLY A 62 -2.95 -5.43 -1.43
N ALA A 63 -3.33 -5.50 -0.16
CA ALA A 63 -4.71 -5.38 0.29
C ALA A 63 -4.84 -4.36 1.42
N MET A 64 -5.93 -3.60 1.43
CA MET A 64 -6.27 -2.74 2.56
C MET A 64 -6.55 -3.61 3.80
N TYR A 65 -5.67 -3.55 4.79
CA TYR A 65 -5.78 -4.25 6.07
C TYR A 65 -6.59 -3.44 7.09
N THR A 66 -6.35 -2.13 7.13
CA THR A 66 -7.21 -1.14 7.80
C THR A 66 -7.58 -0.04 6.80
N GLN A 67 -8.35 0.97 7.22
CA GLN A 67 -8.63 2.14 6.37
C GLN A 67 -7.37 2.96 6.02
N GLN A 68 -6.22 2.76 6.67
CA GLN A 68 -4.97 3.48 6.38
C GLN A 68 -3.76 2.59 6.13
N LEU A 69 -3.88 1.27 6.38
CA LEU A 69 -2.78 0.32 6.23
C LEU A 69 -3.03 -0.63 5.07
N VAL A 70 -2.01 -0.78 4.24
CA VAL A 70 -1.95 -1.78 3.18
C VAL A 70 -1.01 -2.90 3.63
N LEU A 71 -1.49 -4.15 3.61
CA LEU A 71 -0.66 -5.35 3.77
C LEU A 71 -0.10 -5.77 2.41
N THR A 72 1.19 -6.02 2.37
CA THR A 72 1.94 -6.45 1.17
C THR A 72 3.13 -7.34 1.57
N ALA A 73 3.98 -7.72 0.62
CA ALA A 73 5.18 -8.51 0.87
C ALA A 73 6.35 -7.62 1.33
N ALA A 74 7.25 -8.17 2.15
CA ALA A 74 8.46 -7.48 2.60
C ALA A 74 9.41 -7.17 1.44
N HIS A 75 9.53 -8.06 0.46
CA HIS A 75 10.39 -7.86 -0.71
C HIS A 75 9.94 -6.70 -1.63
N CYS A 76 8.68 -6.24 -1.50
CA CYS A 76 8.16 -5.11 -2.25
C CYS A 76 8.62 -3.75 -1.71
N VAL A 77 9.21 -3.72 -0.51
CA VAL A 77 9.62 -2.49 0.17
C VAL A 77 11.12 -2.50 0.50
N SER A 78 11.66 -1.33 0.86
CA SER A 78 13.11 -1.11 1.05
C SER A 78 13.50 -0.88 2.51
N GLY A 79 12.81 -1.52 3.46
CA GLY A 79 13.05 -1.38 4.90
C GLY A 79 12.01 -0.53 5.64
N THR A 80 12.06 -0.62 6.97
CA THR A 80 11.20 0.12 7.89
C THR A 80 11.62 1.59 8.01
N GLY A 81 10.64 2.50 8.00
CA GLY A 81 10.84 3.92 8.26
C GLY A 81 9.91 4.84 7.46
N PRO A 82 10.08 6.17 7.62
CA PRO A 82 9.36 7.16 6.83
C PRO A 82 9.64 6.96 5.35
N ASN A 83 8.59 6.76 4.56
CA ASN A 83 8.71 6.58 3.12
C ASN A 83 7.49 7.21 2.45
N THR A 84 7.72 8.21 1.61
CA THR A 84 6.67 8.87 0.83
C THR A 84 6.72 8.55 -0.65
N SER A 85 7.63 7.69 -1.08
CA SER A 85 7.88 7.40 -2.51
C SER A 85 6.89 6.40 -3.11
N ILE A 86 6.20 5.61 -2.28
CA ILE A 86 5.27 4.59 -2.74
C ILE A 86 3.92 5.25 -3.02
N THR A 87 3.37 4.97 -4.20
CA THR A 87 2.01 5.36 -4.56
C THR A 87 1.11 4.14 -4.59
N ALA A 88 0.04 4.15 -3.79
CA ALA A 88 -1.02 3.16 -3.77
C ALA A 88 -2.18 3.63 -4.65
N THR A 89 -2.60 2.78 -5.59
CA THR A 89 -3.78 2.97 -6.45
C THR A 89 -4.84 1.95 -6.11
N LEU A 90 -6.07 2.38 -5.86
CA LEU A 90 -7.16 1.50 -5.42
C LEU A 90 -8.54 2.01 -5.86
N GLY A 91 -9.59 1.22 -5.56
CA GLY A 91 -11.00 1.58 -5.79
C GLY A 91 -11.51 1.36 -7.22
N VAL A 92 -10.68 0.81 -8.11
CA VAL A 92 -11.00 0.61 -9.53
C VAL A 92 -10.57 -0.77 -9.99
N VAL A 93 -11.21 -1.29 -11.03
CA VAL A 93 -10.71 -2.45 -11.80
C VAL A 93 -9.79 -1.97 -12.92
N ASP A 94 -10.13 -0.88 -13.60
CA ASP A 94 -9.36 -0.29 -14.68
C ASP A 94 -8.42 0.80 -14.14
N LEU A 95 -7.11 0.59 -14.26
CA LEU A 95 -6.10 1.55 -13.79
C LEU A 95 -6.10 2.89 -14.55
N GLN A 96 -6.78 2.97 -15.69
CA GLN A 96 -6.97 4.22 -16.42
C GLN A 96 -8.26 4.95 -16.03
N ASP A 97 -9.13 4.33 -15.22
CA ASP A 97 -10.36 4.96 -14.75
C ASP A 97 -10.01 6.25 -13.96
N PRO A 98 -10.62 7.40 -14.32
CA PRO A 98 -10.41 8.65 -13.59
C PRO A 98 -10.93 8.63 -12.15
N ALA A 99 -11.80 7.69 -11.79
CA ALA A 99 -12.32 7.51 -10.43
C ALA A 99 -11.33 6.81 -9.49
N ARG A 100 -10.15 6.38 -9.97
CA ARG A 100 -9.13 5.74 -9.14
C ARG A 100 -8.71 6.64 -7.99
N LEU A 101 -8.58 6.04 -6.81
CA LEU A 101 -7.94 6.71 -5.68
C LEU A 101 -6.43 6.50 -5.78
N THR A 102 -5.68 7.56 -5.51
CA THR A 102 -4.22 7.54 -5.49
C THR A 102 -3.74 8.22 -4.22
N LEU A 103 -3.02 7.49 -3.39
CA LEU A 103 -2.45 7.97 -2.14
C LEU A 103 -0.97 7.65 -2.09
N ARG A 104 -0.20 8.53 -1.45
CA ARG A 104 1.19 8.23 -1.12
C ARG A 104 1.26 7.48 0.20
N SER A 105 2.30 6.68 0.36
CA SER A 105 2.72 6.23 1.69
C SER A 105 3.22 7.41 2.52
N ASP A 106 3.21 7.27 3.84
CA ASP A 106 3.99 8.11 4.75
C ASP A 106 5.01 7.33 5.57
N TYR A 107 4.78 6.03 5.75
CA TYR A 107 5.60 5.12 6.52
C TYR A 107 5.51 3.70 5.98
N VAL A 108 6.58 2.93 6.13
CA VAL A 108 6.66 1.50 5.82
C VAL A 108 7.14 0.77 7.06
N TYR A 109 6.52 -0.35 7.38
CA TYR A 109 6.99 -1.33 8.35
C TYR A 109 7.27 -2.62 7.60
N GLN A 110 8.54 -2.98 7.43
CA GLN A 110 8.95 -4.26 6.90
C GLN A 110 9.12 -5.25 8.06
N SER A 111 8.69 -6.50 7.89
CA SER A 111 8.89 -7.50 8.94
C SER A 111 10.36 -7.59 9.36
N PRO A 112 10.67 -7.56 10.68
CA PRO A 112 12.04 -7.53 11.16
C PRO A 112 12.82 -8.84 10.94
N GLY A 113 12.14 -9.97 10.75
CA GLY A 113 12.80 -11.26 10.47
C GLY A 113 12.88 -11.59 8.98
N TYR A 114 12.47 -10.68 8.09
CA TYR A 114 12.61 -10.89 6.65
C TYR A 114 14.09 -10.99 6.23
N GLU A 115 14.49 -12.20 5.83
CA GLU A 115 15.80 -12.51 5.26
C GLU A 115 15.62 -13.20 3.90
N ASN A 116 15.98 -12.50 2.82
CA ASN A 116 16.00 -13.08 1.46
C ASN A 116 17.00 -14.27 1.45
N PRO A 117 16.59 -15.52 1.13
CA PRO A 117 15.55 -15.84 0.16
C PRO A 117 14.16 -16.32 0.64
N SER A 118 13.92 -16.62 1.92
CA SER A 118 12.67 -17.31 2.30
C SER A 118 12.19 -16.96 3.70
N GLY A 119 10.87 -16.97 3.89
CA GLY A 119 10.22 -16.72 5.18
C GLY A 119 9.99 -15.25 5.50
N ASP A 120 9.09 -15.01 6.47
CA ASP A 120 8.74 -13.70 7.05
C ASP A 120 8.47 -12.55 6.04
N ASP A 121 8.00 -12.89 4.83
CA ASP A 121 7.85 -11.95 3.70
C ASP A 121 6.54 -11.15 3.76
N TRP A 122 6.38 -10.34 4.81
CA TRP A 122 5.25 -9.41 4.95
C TRP A 122 5.69 -7.99 5.35
N ALA A 123 4.89 -7.01 4.96
CA ALA A 123 5.08 -5.61 5.30
C ALA A 123 3.75 -4.85 5.37
N LEU A 124 3.75 -3.77 6.14
CA LEU A 124 2.67 -2.79 6.19
C LEU A 124 3.13 -1.47 5.57
N ILE A 125 2.29 -0.90 4.72
CA ILE A 125 2.45 0.45 4.19
C ILE A 125 1.35 1.31 4.81
N ARG A 126 1.73 2.37 5.53
CA ARG A 126 0.79 3.36 6.01
C ARG A 126 0.60 4.45 4.96
N LEU A 127 -0.65 4.69 4.60
CA LEU A 127 -1.04 5.73 3.65
C LEU A 127 -1.05 7.10 4.34
N GLU A 128 -0.80 8.17 3.58
CA GLU A 128 -0.78 9.56 4.06
C GLU A 128 -2.09 10.04 4.72
N ARG A 129 -3.20 9.30 4.52
CA ARG A 129 -4.48 9.47 5.20
C ARG A 129 -5.30 8.19 5.12
N ALA A 130 -6.27 8.04 6.04
CA ALA A 130 -7.28 6.99 5.95
C ALA A 130 -8.20 7.19 4.73
N VAL A 131 -8.70 6.08 4.20
CA VAL A 131 -9.64 5.99 3.09
C VAL A 131 -10.81 5.09 3.46
N ASP A 132 -12.02 5.51 3.08
CA ASP A 132 -13.24 4.76 3.34
C ASP A 132 -13.47 3.71 2.25
N VAL A 133 -12.74 2.59 2.36
CA VAL A 133 -12.88 1.41 1.50
C VAL A 133 -12.98 0.16 2.38
N PRO A 134 -13.71 -0.87 1.94
CA PRO A 134 -13.71 -2.16 2.64
C PRO A 134 -12.30 -2.72 2.76
N THR A 135 -12.02 -3.33 3.92
CA THR A 135 -10.74 -3.97 4.24
C THR A 135 -10.86 -5.47 4.10
N LEU A 136 -9.72 -6.16 3.99
CA LEU A 136 -9.64 -7.61 4.00
C LEU A 136 -9.06 -8.08 5.34
N ALA A 137 -9.84 -8.82 6.11
CA ALA A 137 -9.37 -9.40 7.36
C ALA A 137 -8.31 -10.48 7.08
N VAL A 138 -7.30 -10.58 7.94
CA VAL A 138 -6.28 -11.64 7.88
C VAL A 138 -6.74 -12.84 8.69
N ALA A 139 -6.54 -14.05 8.16
CA ALA A 139 -6.77 -15.29 8.89
C ALA A 139 -5.93 -15.30 10.16
N THR A 140 -6.53 -15.60 11.31
CA THR A 140 -5.83 -15.59 12.61
C THR A 140 -5.44 -16.98 13.11
N ASN A 141 -5.82 -18.02 12.36
CA ASN A 141 -5.52 -19.42 12.63
C ASN A 141 -5.50 -20.20 11.31
N GLY A 142 -5.10 -21.47 11.37
CA GLY A 142 -4.94 -22.29 10.18
C GLY A 142 -6.20 -22.98 9.65
N ASP A 143 -7.40 -22.63 10.14
CA ASP A 143 -8.65 -23.27 9.71
C ASP A 143 -8.92 -23.05 8.21
N PHE A 144 -8.34 -21.99 7.64
CA PHE A 144 -8.52 -21.58 6.25
C PHE A 144 -7.32 -21.90 5.35
N ASP A 145 -6.27 -22.55 5.85
CA ASP A 145 -4.98 -22.71 5.14
C ASP A 145 -4.96 -23.89 4.14
N SER A 146 -6.13 -24.37 3.72
CA SER A 146 -6.25 -25.45 2.72
C SER A 146 -7.40 -25.18 1.75
N GLY A 147 -7.66 -26.06 0.79
CA GLY A 147 -8.78 -25.93 -0.14
C GLY A 147 -8.46 -25.05 -1.35
N THR A 148 -9.47 -24.36 -1.89
CA THR A 148 -9.29 -23.47 -3.05
C THR A 148 -9.25 -22.03 -2.58
N PHE A 149 -8.29 -21.27 -3.09
CA PHE A 149 -8.14 -19.85 -2.83
C PHE A 149 -8.40 -19.04 -4.09
N THR A 150 -8.77 -17.78 -3.90
CA THR A 150 -8.81 -16.78 -4.95
C THR A 150 -7.56 -15.90 -4.82
N VAL A 151 -6.89 -15.67 -5.95
CA VAL A 151 -5.83 -14.67 -6.10
C VAL A 151 -6.34 -13.59 -7.04
N ALA A 152 -5.92 -12.34 -6.82
CA ALA A 152 -6.27 -11.23 -7.70
C ALA A 152 -5.15 -10.20 -7.79
N GLY A 153 -5.06 -9.53 -8.94
CA GLY A 153 -4.06 -8.48 -9.14
C GLY A 153 -3.99 -7.92 -10.56
N TRP A 154 -3.01 -7.04 -10.77
CA TRP A 154 -2.70 -6.41 -12.06
C TRP A 154 -1.36 -6.87 -12.63
N GLY A 155 -0.83 -7.99 -12.11
CA GLY A 155 0.36 -8.64 -12.61
C GLY A 155 0.18 -9.19 -14.02
N ALA A 156 1.28 -9.71 -14.56
CA ALA A 156 1.34 -10.23 -15.90
C ALA A 156 0.39 -11.41 -16.09
N ALA A 157 -0.23 -11.48 -17.26
CA ALA A 157 -1.13 -12.56 -17.62
C ALA A 157 -0.46 -13.88 -18.00
N THR A 158 0.82 -13.78 -18.31
CA THR A 158 1.66 -14.84 -18.84
C THR A 158 3.06 -14.56 -18.32
N GLU A 159 3.83 -15.61 -18.06
CA GLU A 159 5.22 -15.46 -17.64
C GLU A 159 6.02 -14.58 -18.61
N GLY A 160 6.69 -13.55 -18.09
CA GLY A 160 7.45 -12.58 -18.88
C GLY A 160 6.58 -11.58 -19.67
N GLY A 161 5.27 -11.57 -19.44
CA GLY A 161 4.31 -10.65 -20.04
C GLY A 161 4.29 -9.28 -19.38
N ALA A 162 3.51 -8.36 -19.95
CA ALA A 162 3.28 -7.04 -19.39
C ALA A 162 2.22 -7.08 -18.27
N GLN A 163 2.37 -6.22 -17.27
CA GLN A 163 1.33 -5.93 -16.28
C GLN A 163 0.03 -5.50 -16.96
N GLN A 164 -1.07 -5.82 -16.31
CA GLN A 164 -2.40 -5.69 -16.88
C GLN A 164 -3.04 -4.36 -16.50
N ARG A 165 -3.84 -3.81 -17.42
CA ARG A 165 -4.63 -2.60 -17.16
C ARG A 165 -5.81 -2.88 -16.22
N TYR A 166 -6.40 -4.06 -16.35
CA TYR A 166 -7.60 -4.46 -15.62
C TYR A 166 -7.25 -5.41 -14.48
N LEU A 167 -7.99 -5.33 -13.37
CA LEU A 167 -7.90 -6.27 -12.27
C LEU A 167 -8.42 -7.63 -12.72
N LEU A 168 -7.67 -8.64 -12.37
CA LEU A 168 -7.91 -10.01 -12.79
C LEU A 168 -7.91 -10.92 -11.55
N LYS A 169 -8.55 -12.08 -11.68
CA LYS A 169 -8.71 -13.05 -10.60
C LYS A 169 -8.59 -14.49 -11.11
N ALA A 170 -8.08 -15.38 -10.29
CA ALA A 170 -8.07 -16.81 -10.57
C ALA A 170 -8.29 -17.61 -9.28
N ASP A 171 -8.81 -18.82 -9.43
CA ASP A 171 -8.92 -19.78 -8.34
C ASP A 171 -7.75 -20.76 -8.42
N VAL A 172 -6.99 -20.86 -7.33
CA VAL A 172 -5.78 -21.68 -7.21
C VAL A 172 -5.97 -22.72 -6.09
N PRO A 173 -5.73 -24.01 -6.36
CA PRO A 173 -5.89 -25.06 -5.35
C PRO A 173 -4.66 -25.17 -4.44
N PHE A 174 -4.92 -25.42 -3.16
CA PHE A 174 -3.91 -25.72 -2.14
C PHE A 174 -3.04 -26.92 -2.52
N ILE A 175 -1.75 -26.80 -2.22
CA ILE A 175 -0.76 -27.86 -2.31
C ILE A 175 -0.11 -28.01 -0.94
N ASP A 176 -0.10 -29.23 -0.40
CA ASP A 176 0.50 -29.51 0.90
C ASP A 176 2.03 -29.35 0.88
N ASP A 177 2.60 -29.01 2.04
CA ASP A 177 4.03 -28.74 2.23
C ASP A 177 4.93 -29.89 1.79
N THR A 178 4.46 -31.15 1.89
CA THR A 178 5.26 -32.31 1.46
C THR A 178 5.39 -32.33 -0.05
N ARG A 179 4.29 -32.12 -0.77
CA ARG A 179 4.29 -32.01 -2.22
C ARG A 179 5.05 -30.77 -2.67
N CYS A 180 4.80 -29.62 -2.05
CA CYS A 180 5.48 -28.37 -2.42
C CYS A 180 6.99 -28.42 -2.17
N GLY A 181 7.42 -28.95 -1.02
CA GLY A 181 8.85 -29.11 -0.69
C GLY A 181 9.60 -30.06 -1.62
N SER A 182 8.91 -30.88 -2.43
CA SER A 182 9.55 -31.66 -3.49
C SER A 182 9.98 -30.82 -4.69
N ALA A 183 9.34 -29.66 -4.92
CA ALA A 183 9.72 -28.66 -5.92
C ALA A 183 10.71 -27.63 -5.35
N TYR A 184 10.57 -27.30 -4.07
CA TYR A 184 11.28 -26.19 -3.41
C TYR A 184 12.03 -26.65 -2.16
N SER A 185 13.35 -26.76 -2.25
CA SER A 185 14.20 -27.13 -1.11
C SER A 185 14.32 -26.03 -0.06
N GLU A 186 14.10 -24.78 -0.46
CA GLU A 186 14.17 -23.58 0.37
C GLU A 186 12.82 -23.15 0.96
N LEU A 187 11.75 -23.92 0.74
CA LEU A 187 10.46 -23.70 1.37
C LEU A 187 10.62 -23.73 2.89
N VAL A 188 10.02 -22.78 3.59
CA VAL A 188 9.98 -22.73 5.06
C VAL A 188 8.61 -23.23 5.52
N PRO A 189 8.48 -24.53 5.90
CA PRO A 189 7.19 -25.09 6.26
C PRO A 189 6.62 -24.37 7.49
N ALA A 190 5.30 -24.11 7.47
CA ALA A 190 4.54 -23.32 8.44
C ALA A 190 4.65 -21.78 8.33
N GLU A 191 5.60 -21.22 7.59
CA GLU A 191 5.63 -19.79 7.25
C GLU A 191 5.09 -19.52 5.84
N GLU A 192 5.10 -20.53 4.99
CA GLU A 192 4.76 -20.45 3.58
C GLU A 192 3.68 -21.47 3.21
N ILE A 193 2.83 -21.09 2.26
CA ILE A 193 1.75 -21.92 1.71
C ILE A 193 1.87 -21.95 0.19
N CYS A 194 1.69 -23.13 -0.39
CA CYS A 194 1.75 -23.32 -1.84
C CYS A 194 0.38 -23.47 -2.47
N SER A 195 0.21 -22.89 -3.65
CA SER A 195 -1.05 -22.95 -4.38
C SER A 195 -0.84 -22.89 -5.89
N GLY A 196 -1.64 -23.67 -6.63
CA GLY A 196 -1.57 -23.75 -8.08
C GLY A 196 -1.98 -25.12 -8.60
N ASP A 197 -2.30 -25.22 -9.89
CA ASP A 197 -2.55 -26.53 -10.52
C ASP A 197 -1.21 -27.25 -10.72
N TRP A 198 -0.89 -28.18 -9.81
CA TRP A 198 0.35 -28.93 -9.86
C TRP A 198 0.53 -29.71 -11.17
N ASP A 199 -0.52 -30.37 -11.64
CA ASP A 199 -0.41 -31.37 -12.71
C ASP A 199 -0.36 -30.70 -14.08
N ASN A 200 -1.12 -29.61 -14.26
CA ASN A 200 -1.26 -28.94 -15.56
C ASN A 200 -0.60 -27.56 -15.62
N GLY A 201 -0.26 -26.96 -14.47
CA GLY A 201 0.08 -25.55 -14.41
C GLY A 201 -1.06 -24.69 -14.96
N GLY A 202 -0.72 -23.60 -15.65
CA GLY A 202 -1.69 -22.76 -16.35
C GLY A 202 -2.56 -21.87 -15.46
N ILE A 203 -2.50 -22.00 -14.13
CA ILE A 203 -3.14 -21.10 -13.18
C ILE A 203 -2.20 -20.74 -12.04
N ASP A 204 -1.88 -19.44 -11.90
CA ASP A 204 -0.99 -18.91 -10.86
C ASP A 204 -1.03 -17.37 -10.79
N THR A 205 -0.44 -16.80 -9.73
CA THR A 205 -0.02 -15.40 -9.73
C THR A 205 1.24 -15.21 -10.57
N CYS A 206 1.50 -13.98 -11.03
CA CYS A 206 2.69 -13.73 -11.85
C CYS A 206 3.31 -12.34 -11.63
N GLN A 207 4.30 -11.97 -12.46
CA GLN A 207 5.08 -10.74 -12.27
C GLN A 207 4.17 -9.52 -12.15
N GLY A 208 4.18 -8.86 -10.99
CA GLY A 208 3.32 -7.71 -10.71
C GLY A 208 2.16 -7.98 -9.75
N ASP A 209 1.93 -9.24 -9.39
CA ASP A 209 1.01 -9.65 -8.32
C ASP A 209 1.73 -9.81 -6.97
N SER A 210 3.06 -9.80 -6.95
CA SER A 210 3.91 -9.80 -5.74
C SER A 210 3.35 -8.89 -4.64
N GLY A 211 3.19 -9.40 -3.43
CA GLY A 211 2.58 -8.72 -2.30
C GLY A 211 1.05 -8.68 -2.30
N GLY A 212 0.39 -9.08 -3.39
CA GLY A 212 -1.07 -9.18 -3.49
C GLY A 212 -1.65 -10.30 -2.62
N PRO A 213 -2.93 -10.19 -2.21
CA PRO A 213 -3.55 -11.14 -1.33
C PRO A 213 -3.92 -12.45 -2.05
N MET A 214 -3.73 -13.56 -1.36
CA MET A 214 -4.45 -14.82 -1.61
C MET A 214 -5.51 -14.98 -0.52
N PHE A 215 -6.75 -15.22 -0.89
CA PHE A 215 -7.88 -15.14 0.04
C PHE A 215 -8.98 -16.14 -0.30
N ARG A 216 -9.82 -16.48 0.67
CA ARG A 216 -10.99 -17.34 0.46
C ARG A 216 -12.14 -16.92 1.35
N ARG A 217 -13.30 -17.53 1.17
CA ARG A 217 -14.44 -17.31 2.08
C ARG A 217 -14.32 -18.19 3.32
N ASP A 218 -14.63 -17.61 4.47
CA ASP A 218 -14.84 -18.32 5.73
C ASP A 218 -16.23 -19.00 5.78
N ASP A 219 -16.53 -19.67 6.89
CA ASP A 219 -17.80 -20.37 7.09
C ASP A 219 -19.02 -19.43 7.16
N ALA A 220 -18.80 -18.15 7.49
CA ALA A 220 -19.83 -17.10 7.48
C ALA A 220 -20.03 -16.51 6.07
N GLY A 221 -19.17 -16.86 5.10
CA GLY A 221 -19.18 -16.36 3.75
C GLY A 221 -18.41 -15.05 3.56
N GLU A 222 -17.70 -14.57 4.57
CA GLU A 222 -16.87 -13.36 4.50
C GLU A 222 -15.50 -13.68 3.90
N TRP A 223 -14.89 -12.71 3.23
CA TRP A 223 -13.56 -12.89 2.66
C TRP A 223 -12.48 -12.74 3.73
N VAL A 224 -11.52 -13.66 3.73
CA VAL A 224 -10.37 -13.67 4.62
C VAL A 224 -9.08 -13.88 3.82
N GLN A 225 -8.06 -13.06 4.09
CA GLN A 225 -6.71 -13.20 3.53
C GLN A 225 -5.99 -14.36 4.20
N VAL A 226 -5.61 -15.34 3.40
CA VAL A 226 -4.90 -16.56 3.82
C VAL A 226 -3.43 -16.48 3.48
N GLY A 227 -3.06 -15.74 2.42
CA GLY A 227 -1.67 -15.57 2.06
C GLY A 227 -1.32 -14.23 1.42
N ILE A 228 -0.02 -14.01 1.27
CA ILE A 228 0.59 -12.86 0.58
C ILE A 228 1.48 -13.42 -0.52
N THR A 229 1.26 -12.99 -1.77
CA THR A 229 2.02 -13.47 -2.93
C THR A 229 3.51 -13.16 -2.75
N SER A 230 4.36 -14.17 -2.69
CA SER A 230 5.76 -14.01 -2.30
C SER A 230 6.72 -14.33 -3.46
N TRP A 231 6.82 -15.60 -3.85
CA TRP A 231 7.78 -16.03 -4.88
C TRP A 231 7.33 -17.31 -5.61
N GLY A 232 8.12 -17.74 -6.59
CA GLY A 232 7.89 -18.98 -7.34
C GLY A 232 8.88 -19.14 -8.49
N TYR A 233 9.01 -20.36 -9.03
CA TYR A 233 9.87 -20.64 -10.18
C TYR A 233 9.10 -20.48 -11.50
N GLY A 234 9.13 -19.28 -12.06
CA GLY A 234 8.25 -18.92 -13.18
C GLY A 234 6.83 -18.67 -12.68
N CYS A 235 5.87 -18.65 -13.60
CA CYS A 235 4.45 -18.55 -13.24
C CYS A 235 3.68 -19.67 -13.91
N ALA A 236 2.78 -20.33 -13.17
CA ALA A 236 1.83 -21.29 -13.72
C ALA A 236 2.48 -22.44 -14.49
N ARG A 237 3.65 -22.89 -14.03
CA ARG A 237 4.33 -24.05 -14.58
C ARG A 237 3.87 -25.30 -13.83
N PRO A 238 3.65 -26.44 -14.51
CA PRO A 238 3.47 -27.71 -13.84
C PRO A 238 4.60 -27.97 -12.84
N GLU A 239 4.27 -28.57 -11.71
CA GLU A 239 5.21 -28.93 -10.62
C GLU A 239 5.97 -27.74 -9.99
N ASN A 240 5.63 -26.49 -10.33
CA ASN A 240 6.25 -25.27 -9.81
C ASN A 240 5.15 -24.27 -9.41
N PRO A 241 4.43 -24.54 -8.30
CA PRO A 241 3.32 -23.69 -7.86
C PRO A 241 3.81 -22.35 -7.28
N GLY A 242 2.92 -21.37 -7.20
CA GLY A 242 3.20 -20.14 -6.47
C GLY A 242 3.36 -20.40 -4.97
N VAL A 243 4.31 -19.69 -4.35
CA VAL A 243 4.57 -19.69 -2.92
C VAL A 243 4.09 -18.36 -2.33
N TYR A 244 3.32 -18.46 -1.25
CA TYR A 244 2.72 -17.33 -0.57
C TYR A 244 3.14 -17.37 0.89
N THR A 245 3.36 -16.22 1.52
CA THR A 245 3.50 -16.13 2.97
C THR A 245 2.18 -16.57 3.61
N GLN A 246 2.22 -17.49 4.57
CA GLN A 246 1.06 -18.00 5.29
C GLN A 246 0.59 -16.97 6.33
N ALA A 247 -0.50 -16.26 6.04
CA ALA A 247 -0.91 -15.09 6.80
C ALA A 247 -1.30 -15.43 8.25
N SER A 248 -1.84 -16.62 8.49
CA SER A 248 -2.22 -17.13 9.82
C SER A 248 -1.03 -17.25 10.78
N HIS A 249 0.15 -17.61 10.26
CA HIS A 249 1.39 -17.69 11.05
C HIS A 249 1.78 -16.31 11.59
N PHE A 250 1.72 -15.29 10.72
CA PHE A 250 2.15 -13.93 11.03
C PHE A 250 1.04 -13.03 11.57
N ALA A 251 -0.19 -13.54 11.73
CA ALA A 251 -1.36 -12.74 12.08
C ALA A 251 -1.15 -11.89 13.34
N SER A 252 -0.53 -12.47 14.38
CA SER A 252 -0.23 -11.75 15.63
C SER A 252 0.81 -10.65 15.44
N ALA A 253 1.84 -10.88 14.63
CA ALA A 253 2.89 -9.91 14.34
C ALA A 253 2.37 -8.77 13.44
N ILE A 254 1.59 -9.10 12.41
CA ILE A 254 0.89 -8.14 11.55
C ILE A 254 -0.04 -7.25 12.38
N ALA A 255 -0.84 -7.84 13.27
CA ALA A 255 -1.75 -7.09 14.14
C ALA A 255 -0.99 -6.17 15.12
N ALA A 256 0.12 -6.65 15.70
CA ALA A 256 0.96 -5.84 16.60
C ALA A 256 1.60 -4.65 15.87
N ALA A 257 2.18 -4.88 14.68
CA ALA A 257 2.75 -3.81 13.85
C ALA A 257 1.66 -2.82 13.38
N ALA A 258 0.47 -3.31 13.03
CA ALA A 258 -0.64 -2.45 12.66
C ALA A 258 -1.17 -1.61 13.83
N ALA A 259 -1.20 -2.16 15.04
CA ALA A 259 -1.54 -1.40 16.25
C ALA A 259 -0.49 -0.33 16.54
N GLU A 260 0.81 -0.66 16.42
CA GLU A 260 1.90 0.31 16.52
C GLU A 260 1.71 1.46 15.51
N LEU A 261 1.28 1.16 14.28
CA LEU A 261 1.00 2.18 13.26
C LEU A 261 -0.35 2.91 13.43
N GLY A 262 -1.31 2.34 14.17
CA GLY A 262 -2.71 2.75 14.26
C GLY A 262 -3.13 3.47 15.54
N GLU A 263 -2.45 3.26 16.68
CA GLU A 263 -2.78 3.90 17.97
C GLU A 263 -2.33 5.38 18.09
N GLY A 264 -2.26 6.11 16.98
CA GLY A 264 -1.82 7.50 17.04
C GLY A 264 -0.35 7.62 17.45
N THR A 265 0.49 6.68 17.02
CA THR A 265 1.86 7.03 16.72
C THR A 265 1.82 8.07 15.61
N THR A 266 1.78 9.32 16.05
CA THR A 266 2.61 10.39 15.50
C THR A 266 3.74 9.72 14.74
N PRO A 267 3.86 9.88 13.40
CA PRO A 267 4.95 9.28 12.64
C PRO A 267 6.22 9.37 13.46
N ALA A 268 7.03 8.31 13.55
CA ALA A 268 8.34 8.45 14.16
C ALA A 268 8.98 9.71 13.56
N CYS A 269 9.29 10.68 14.43
CA CYS A 269 9.84 11.99 14.06
C CYS A 269 8.87 12.98 13.37
N ALA A 270 7.55 12.88 13.59
CA ALA A 270 6.62 13.84 13.02
C ALA A 270 6.95 15.25 13.50
N ALA A 271 6.84 16.20 12.58
CA ALA A 271 7.12 17.59 12.89
C ALA A 271 6.11 18.14 13.91
N GLN A 272 6.62 18.72 14.99
CA GLN A 272 5.81 19.23 16.09
C GLN A 272 5.87 20.76 16.13
N ALA A 273 4.75 21.38 16.49
CA ALA A 273 4.64 22.84 16.53
C ALA A 273 4.17 23.31 17.91
N ASN A 274 4.64 24.48 18.32
CA ASN A 274 4.10 25.20 19.46
C ASN A 274 3.59 26.57 18.99
N THR A 275 2.29 26.81 19.20
CA THR A 275 1.58 28.05 18.84
C THR A 275 1.29 28.93 20.06
N THR A 276 1.83 28.57 21.23
CA THR A 276 1.71 29.40 22.43
C THR A 276 2.57 30.64 22.25
N ARG A 277 1.92 31.79 22.27
CA ARG A 277 2.58 33.09 22.12
C ARG A 277 3.46 33.39 23.35
N VAL A 278 4.71 33.76 23.12
CA VAL A 278 5.66 34.15 24.19
C VAL A 278 6.17 35.56 23.94
N SER A 279 5.94 36.47 24.90
CA SER A 279 6.46 37.85 24.82
C SER A 279 7.97 37.87 24.89
N ILE A 280 8.61 38.58 23.95
CA ILE A 280 10.06 38.80 23.92
C ILE A 280 10.33 40.18 24.52
N PRO A 281 10.96 40.27 25.70
CA PRO A 281 11.23 41.54 26.37
C PRO A 281 12.38 42.32 25.71
N ASP A 282 12.22 43.64 25.65
CA ASP A 282 13.22 44.61 25.15
C ASP A 282 14.55 44.47 25.90
N ALA A 283 15.65 44.25 25.15
CA ALA A 283 16.99 44.00 25.68
C ALA A 283 17.04 43.04 26.89
N GLY A 284 16.11 42.08 26.96
CA GLY A 284 15.84 41.30 28.16
C GLY A 284 16.53 39.94 28.20
N ALA A 285 16.18 39.13 29.20
CA ALA A 285 16.60 37.74 29.26
C ALA A 285 16.00 36.96 28.08
N ALA A 286 16.72 35.93 27.61
CA ALA A 286 16.21 35.04 26.57
C ALA A 286 14.95 34.31 27.07
N VAL A 287 13.94 34.22 26.22
CA VAL A 287 12.75 33.40 26.45
C VAL A 287 12.89 32.07 25.73
N THR A 288 12.20 31.04 26.24
CA THR A 288 12.19 29.72 25.62
C THR A 288 10.77 29.24 25.38
N SER A 289 10.59 28.49 24.31
CA SER A 289 9.35 27.79 23.98
C SER A 289 9.67 26.33 23.69
N PRO A 290 9.04 25.35 24.37
CA PRO A 290 9.34 23.94 24.18
C PRO A 290 8.51 23.29 23.07
N VAL A 291 9.08 22.27 22.43
CA VAL A 291 8.40 21.30 21.57
C VAL A 291 8.92 19.91 21.94
N THR A 292 8.02 18.96 22.19
CA THR A 292 8.41 17.58 22.52
C THR A 292 8.23 16.71 21.28
N ILE A 293 9.33 16.16 20.78
CA ILE A 293 9.31 15.05 19.81
C ILE A 293 9.22 13.77 20.63
N ALA A 294 8.15 13.01 20.47
CA ALA A 294 7.96 11.69 21.08
C ALA A 294 8.14 10.59 20.03
N ASP A 295 8.50 9.40 20.49
CA ASP A 295 8.49 8.16 19.71
C ASP A 295 9.33 8.21 18.42
N CYS A 296 10.39 9.01 18.43
CA CYS A 296 11.33 9.18 17.30
C CYS A 296 12.69 8.55 17.62
N ALA A 297 12.86 7.27 17.30
CA ALA A 297 14.11 6.56 17.55
C ALA A 297 15.28 7.14 16.71
N GLY A 298 16.47 7.17 17.30
CA GLY A 298 17.70 7.59 16.63
C GLY A 298 18.01 9.09 16.77
N ASN A 299 18.89 9.56 15.90
CA ASN A 299 19.36 10.94 15.90
C ASN A 299 18.57 11.79 14.91
N ALA A 300 18.56 13.11 15.13
CA ALA A 300 17.94 14.06 14.21
C ALA A 300 18.67 14.09 12.85
N SER A 301 18.08 14.72 11.86
CA SER A 301 18.59 14.85 10.51
C SER A 301 19.69 15.91 10.43
N ASN A 302 20.64 15.71 9.52
CA ASN A 302 21.57 16.77 9.14
C ASN A 302 20.91 17.94 8.39
N ALA A 303 19.62 17.79 8.07
CA ALA A 303 18.75 18.79 7.48
C ALA A 303 17.52 19.08 8.35
N THR A 304 17.68 19.05 9.69
CA THR A 304 16.64 19.41 10.66
C THR A 304 16.08 20.80 10.33
N ARG A 305 14.75 20.93 10.21
CA ARG A 305 14.08 22.18 9.81
C ARG A 305 13.40 22.84 10.99
N VAL A 306 13.56 24.15 11.10
CA VAL A 306 12.92 24.98 12.13
C VAL A 306 12.18 26.12 11.46
N GLU A 307 10.86 26.03 11.38
CA GLU A 307 9.99 27.09 10.90
C GLU A 307 9.65 28.01 12.08
N VAL A 308 9.94 29.31 11.94
CA VAL A 308 9.80 30.29 13.02
C VAL A 308 8.97 31.47 12.55
N HIS A 309 7.99 31.84 13.37
CA HIS A 309 7.13 33.00 13.22
C HIS A 309 7.25 33.91 14.45
N ILE A 310 7.86 35.08 14.27
CA ILE A 310 8.03 36.10 15.32
C ILE A 310 7.55 37.43 14.79
N THR A 311 6.66 38.08 15.54
CA THR A 311 6.30 39.48 15.35
C THR A 311 7.32 40.35 16.07
N HIS A 312 8.08 41.17 15.34
CA HIS A 312 9.07 42.10 15.88
C HIS A 312 9.25 43.30 14.95
N PRO A 313 9.22 44.55 15.43
CA PRO A 313 9.36 45.73 14.57
C PRO A 313 10.76 45.88 13.95
N TYR A 314 11.78 45.25 14.54
CA TYR A 314 13.14 45.22 14.00
C TYR A 314 13.77 43.84 14.15
N ARG A 315 13.61 42.94 13.17
CA ARG A 315 14.08 41.55 13.33
C ARG A 315 15.60 41.43 13.45
N GLY A 316 16.34 42.47 13.10
CA GLY A 316 17.78 42.56 13.27
C GLY A 316 18.23 42.46 14.72
N ASP A 317 17.36 42.70 15.69
CA ASP A 317 17.74 42.66 17.10
C ASP A 317 17.62 41.27 17.72
N VAL A 318 16.87 40.39 17.05
CA VAL A 318 16.52 39.08 17.57
C VAL A 318 17.63 38.06 17.28
N VAL A 319 18.07 37.36 18.34
CA VAL A 319 18.88 36.15 18.27
C VAL A 319 17.99 34.94 18.49
N ILE A 320 18.12 33.93 17.64
CA ILE A 320 17.33 32.69 17.68
C ILE A 320 18.29 31.50 17.70
N ASP A 321 18.17 30.66 18.73
CA ASP A 321 18.86 29.39 18.84
C ASP A 321 17.84 28.24 18.95
N LEU A 322 18.10 27.13 18.25
CA LEU A 322 17.51 25.83 18.58
C LEU A 322 18.34 25.20 19.70
N VAL A 323 17.69 24.62 20.69
CA VAL A 323 18.33 23.91 21.81
C VAL A 323 17.85 22.46 21.80
N ALA A 324 18.79 21.53 21.69
CA ALA A 324 18.56 20.09 21.69
C ALA A 324 18.23 19.55 23.10
N PRO A 325 17.69 18.32 23.21
CA PRO A 325 17.32 17.72 24.50
C PRO A 325 18.49 17.58 25.48
N ASP A 326 19.71 17.45 24.97
CA ASP A 326 20.95 17.36 25.76
C ASP A 326 21.49 18.75 26.20
N GLY A 327 20.89 19.84 25.71
CA GLY A 327 21.29 21.22 25.94
C GLY A 327 22.20 21.84 24.86
N THR A 328 22.60 21.08 23.84
CA THR A 328 23.41 21.57 22.71
C THR A 328 22.63 22.63 21.93
N SER A 329 23.31 23.71 21.53
CA SER A 329 22.65 24.90 20.95
C SER A 329 23.12 25.18 19.52
N TYR A 330 22.17 25.38 18.62
CA TYR A 330 22.38 25.68 17.21
C TYR A 330 21.85 27.07 16.87
N ARG A 331 22.73 27.96 16.40
CA ARG A 331 22.37 29.32 15.97
C ARG A 331 21.55 29.27 14.68
N LEU A 332 20.29 29.69 14.72
CA LEU A 332 19.44 29.85 13.54
C LEU A 332 19.59 31.23 12.93
N LYS A 333 19.54 32.27 13.78
CA LYS A 333 19.66 33.68 13.38
C LYS A 333 20.44 34.46 14.43
N GLY A 334 21.44 35.21 13.98
CA GLY A 334 22.14 36.19 14.81
C GLY A 334 21.51 37.57 14.67
N SER A 335 21.81 38.44 15.64
CA SER A 335 21.47 39.85 15.53
C SER A 335 22.30 40.52 14.43
N SER A 336 21.69 41.41 13.67
CA SER A 336 22.30 42.16 12.58
C SER A 336 21.72 43.56 12.54
N GLY A 337 22.55 44.57 12.81
CA GLY A 337 22.14 45.98 12.70
C GLY A 337 21.74 46.40 11.28
N GLY A 338 22.02 45.59 10.25
CA GLY A 338 21.59 45.83 8.87
C GLY A 338 20.31 45.11 8.45
N ASP A 339 19.71 44.27 9.30
CA ASP A 339 18.48 43.54 8.99
C ASP A 339 17.26 44.26 9.57
N SER A 340 16.93 45.40 8.97
CA SER A 340 15.93 46.35 9.46
C SER A 340 14.49 46.02 9.10
N ALA A 341 14.21 44.80 8.66
CA ALA A 341 12.86 44.40 8.30
C ALA A 341 12.08 43.95 9.54
N ASP A 342 10.77 44.14 9.49
CA ASP A 342 9.85 43.60 10.47
C ASP A 342 9.78 42.07 10.36
N ASN A 343 9.50 41.43 11.49
CA ASN A 343 9.13 40.03 11.67
C ASN A 343 10.14 38.98 11.19
N VAL A 344 10.08 37.79 11.80
CA VAL A 344 10.76 36.60 11.31
C VAL A 344 9.69 35.62 10.86
N ASP A 345 9.61 35.39 9.56
CA ASP A 345 8.78 34.36 8.93
C ASP A 345 9.69 33.54 8.03
N THR A 346 10.38 32.55 8.60
CA THR A 346 11.47 31.85 7.90
C THR A 346 11.61 30.43 8.42
N THR A 347 11.97 29.52 7.50
CA THR A 347 12.43 28.17 7.84
C THR A 347 13.95 28.11 7.79
N TYR A 348 14.56 27.75 8.91
CA TYR A 348 15.99 27.48 9.03
C TYR A 348 16.27 25.99 8.83
N THR A 349 17.49 25.65 8.45
CA THR A 349 17.97 24.26 8.35
C THR A 349 19.29 24.14 9.11
N VAL A 350 19.38 23.17 10.01
CA VAL A 350 20.56 22.91 10.83
C VAL A 350 20.95 21.44 10.77
N ASN A 351 22.25 21.19 10.92
CA ASN A 351 22.76 19.85 11.08
C ASN A 351 22.72 19.48 12.57
N ALA A 352 21.72 18.70 12.98
CA ALA A 352 21.57 18.19 14.33
C ALA A 352 21.77 16.67 14.40
N SER A 353 22.52 16.08 13.45
CA SER A 353 22.65 14.61 13.37
C SER A 353 23.45 13.95 14.50
N SER A 354 24.06 14.74 15.37
CA SER A 354 24.65 14.28 16.63
C SER A 354 23.63 14.12 17.76
N GLU A 355 22.44 14.70 17.62
CA GLU A 355 21.47 14.84 18.70
C GLU A 355 20.41 13.77 18.65
N ALA A 356 19.99 13.27 19.82
CA ALA A 356 18.81 12.42 19.91
C ALA A 356 17.58 13.19 19.40
N ALA A 357 16.85 12.59 18.46
CA ALA A 357 15.67 13.22 17.89
C ALA A 357 14.51 13.22 18.91
N ASN A 358 14.34 12.12 19.64
CA ASN A 358 13.39 12.00 20.75
C ASN A 358 13.78 12.89 21.93
N GLY A 359 12.85 13.73 22.39
CA GLY A 359 13.04 14.57 23.56
C GLY A 359 12.38 15.94 23.45
N THR A 360 12.61 16.77 24.47
CA THR A 360 12.12 18.15 24.49
C THR A 360 13.16 19.08 23.92
N TRP A 361 12.85 19.62 22.74
CA TRP A 361 13.60 20.69 22.09
C TRP A 361 13.07 22.04 22.54
N GLN A 362 13.93 23.07 22.52
CA GLN A 362 13.51 24.44 22.81
C GLN A 362 13.93 25.40 21.71
N LEU A 363 13.04 26.33 21.37
CA LEU A 363 13.43 27.54 20.65
C LEU A 363 13.75 28.62 21.68
N ARG A 364 14.99 29.09 21.70
CA ARG A 364 15.45 30.18 22.56
C ARG A 364 15.55 31.46 21.73
N VAL A 365 14.82 32.48 22.16
CA VAL A 365 14.73 33.77 21.47
C VAL A 365 15.11 34.89 22.41
N GLN A 366 15.94 35.82 21.94
CA GLN A 366 16.34 36.98 22.73
C GLN A 366 16.43 38.22 21.86
N ASP A 367 15.82 39.31 22.31
CA ASP A 367 16.13 40.65 21.82
C ASP A 367 17.42 41.16 22.50
N LYS A 368 18.41 41.53 21.69
CA LYS A 368 19.72 42.00 22.15
C LYS A 368 19.83 43.51 22.27
N PHE A 369 18.97 44.26 21.60
CA PHE A 369 19.07 45.71 21.54
C PHE A 369 17.87 46.34 22.23
N ARG A 370 17.97 47.66 22.43
CA ARG A 370 16.96 48.44 23.13
C ARG A 370 15.98 49.01 22.12
N SER A 371 14.77 49.31 22.59
CA SER A 371 13.69 50.11 21.95
C SER A 371 12.57 49.29 21.35
N ASP A 372 12.77 48.00 21.14
CA ASP A 372 11.83 47.14 20.45
C ASP A 372 11.39 45.99 21.36
N THR A 373 10.18 45.49 21.14
CA THR A 373 9.67 44.29 21.81
C THR A 373 9.01 43.43 20.77
N GLY A 374 8.91 42.13 21.04
CA GLY A 374 8.24 41.24 20.10
C GLY A 374 7.46 40.12 20.77
N THR A 375 7.02 39.20 19.93
CA THR A 375 6.32 37.99 20.35
C THR A 375 6.77 36.85 19.46
N LEU A 376 7.20 35.75 20.07
CA LEU A 376 7.26 34.47 19.38
C LEU A 376 5.82 33.99 19.20
N ASP A 377 5.35 33.98 17.96
CA ASP A 377 3.96 33.68 17.61
C ASP A 377 3.72 32.18 17.54
N SER A 378 4.61 31.49 16.82
CA SER A 378 4.64 30.04 16.69
C SER A 378 5.98 29.58 16.15
N TRP A 379 6.25 28.30 16.33
CA TRP A 379 7.35 27.63 15.64
C TRP A 379 7.06 26.14 15.47
N LYS A 380 7.72 25.54 14.49
CA LYS A 380 7.61 24.11 14.16
C LYS A 380 8.98 23.51 13.92
N LEU A 381 9.18 22.32 14.47
CA LEU A 381 10.41 21.56 14.38
C LEU A 381 10.16 20.26 13.62
N SER A 382 10.98 19.99 12.61
CA SER A 382 11.09 18.70 11.94
C SER A 382 12.51 18.18 12.12
N VAL A 383 12.67 17.15 12.97
CA VAL A 383 13.97 16.50 13.24
C VAL A 383 14.27 15.40 12.25
#